data_AF-A0A256SMY1-F1
#
_entry.id   AF-A0A256SMY1-F1
#
_cell.length_a   1.000
_cell.length_b   1.000
_cell.length_c   1.000
_cell.angle_alpha   90.00
_cell.angle_beta   90.00
_cell.angle_gamma   90.00
#
_symmetry.space_group_name_H-M   'P 1'
#
loop_
_entity.id
_entity.type
_entity.pdbx_description
1 polymer ?
#
loop_
_entity_poly.entity_id
_entity_poly.type
_entity_poly.pdbx_seq_one_letter_code
_entity_poly.pdbx_strand_id
1 'polypeptide(L)' 'MAPYTLVSIINGNGILTVDDQQYSLHKGDHFIILATIKSWTMNGEFLDIASEPTD' A
#
# COMPACT_ATOMS: atom_id res chain seq x y z
N MET A 1 19.07 -3.13 -4.78
CA MET A 1 18.62 -1.88 -4.11
C MET A 1 17.86 -2.24 -2.83
N ALA A 2 17.39 -1.30 -2.00
CA ALA A 2 16.54 -1.68 -0.85
C ALA A 2 15.13 -2.04 -1.35
N PRO A 3 14.54 -3.16 -0.91
CA PRO A 3 13.23 -3.58 -1.40
C PRO A 3 12.14 -2.58 -1.01
N TYR A 4 11.13 -2.45 -1.86
CA TYR A 4 9.93 -1.66 -1.61
C TYR A 4 8.79 -2.19 -2.48
N THR A 5 7.56 -1.90 -2.08
CA THR A 5 6.37 -2.19 -2.89
C THR A 5 5.73 -0.86 -3.29
N LEU A 6 5.63 -0.59 -4.59
CA LEU A 6 4.86 0.53 -5.12
C LEU A 6 3.42 0.06 -5.34
N VAL A 7 2.45 0.77 -4.77
CA VAL A 7 1.04 0.43 -4.86
C VAL A 7 0.26 1.59 -5.47
N SER A 8 -0.66 1.27 -6.38
CA SER A 8 -1.59 2.22 -7.01
C SER A 8 -3.02 1.72 -6.84
N ILE A 9 -3.90 2.54 -6.24
CA ILE A 9 -5.31 2.21 -6.07
C ILE A 9 -6.09 2.59 -7.33
N ILE A 10 -6.51 1.58 -8.08
CA ILE A 10 -7.25 1.76 -9.34
C ILE A 10 -8.74 2.01 -9.08
N ASN A 11 -9.29 1.35 -8.06
CA ASN A 11 -10.65 1.56 -7.60
C ASN A 11 -10.82 1.11 -6.14
N GLY A 12 -11.90 1.59 -5.50
CA GLY A 12 -12.22 1.21 -4.12
C GLY A 12 -11.78 2.23 -3.08
N ASN A 13 -12.09 1.95 -1.82
CA ASN A 13 -11.80 2.81 -0.68
C ASN A 13 -11.65 1.97 0.60
N GLY A 14 -10.86 2.47 1.55
CA GLY A 14 -10.70 1.84 2.84
C GLY A 14 -9.54 2.42 3.65
N ILE A 15 -8.97 1.59 4.53
CA ILE A 15 -7.94 2.01 5.48
C ILE A 15 -6.72 1.12 5.33
N LEU A 16 -5.57 1.74 5.11
CA LEU A 16 -4.26 1.14 5.32
C LEU A 16 -3.82 1.37 6.76
N THR A 17 -3.51 0.30 7.47
CA THR A 17 -2.89 0.37 8.79
C THR A 17 -1.44 -0.06 8.69
N VAL A 18 -0.52 0.80 9.11
CA VAL A 18 0.92 0.53 9.21
C VAL A 18 1.32 0.78 10.65
N ASP A 19 1.82 -0.26 11.31
CA ASP A 19 2.02 -0.27 12.76
C ASP A 19 0.72 0.21 13.48
N ASP A 20 0.78 1.30 14.25
CA ASP A 20 -0.38 1.87 14.96
C ASP A 20 -1.02 3.07 14.24
N GLN A 21 -0.62 3.36 12.99
CA GLN A 21 -1.11 4.49 12.23
C GLN A 21 -2.03 4.07 11.09
N GLN A 22 -3.13 4.80 10.94
CA GLN A 22 -4.13 4.59 9.90
C GLN A 22 -4.09 5.69 8.84
N TYR A 23 -4.25 5.28 7.58
CA TYR A 23 -4.30 6.13 6.41
C TYR A 23 -5.53 5.77 5.60
N SER A 24 -6.36 6.76 5.27
CA SER A 24 -7.48 6.56 4.35
C SER A 24 -6.95 6.44 2.93
N LEU A 25 -7.35 5.38 2.25
CA LEU A 25 -7.02 5.12 0.85
C LEU A 25 -8.27 5.26 -0.02
N HIS A 26 -8.08 5.90 -1.17
CA HIS A 26 -9.09 6.15 -2.18
C HIS A 26 -8.55 5.88 -3.57
N LYS A 27 -9.46 5.75 -4.54
CA LYS A 27 -9.10 5.70 -5.96
C LYS A 27 -8.15 6.85 -6.33
N GLY A 28 -7.06 6.49 -7.00
CA GLY A 28 -6.03 7.43 -7.46
C GLY A 28 -4.89 7.64 -6.46
N ASP A 29 -4.96 7.06 -5.25
CA ASP A 29 -3.85 7.10 -4.32
C ASP A 29 -2.68 6.23 -4.80
N HIS A 30 -1.48 6.78 -4.67
CA HIS A 30 -0.22 6.12 -4.98
C HIS A 30 0.73 6.25 -3.80
N PHE A 31 1.32 5.14 -3.36
CA PHE A 31 2.22 5.13 -2.21
C PHE A 31 3.24 4.00 -2.31
N ILE A 32 4.28 4.11 -1.50
CA ILE A 32 5.36 3.12 -1.40
C ILE A 32 5.36 2.55 0.01
N ILE A 33 5.38 1.22 0.10
CA ILE A 33 5.65 0.50 1.34
C ILE A 33 7.15 0.17 1.37
N LEU A 34 7.86 0.72 2.34
CA LEU A 34 9.29 0.47 2.53
C LEU A 34 9.53 -0.90 3.17
N ALA A 35 10.60 -1.61 2.78
CA ALA A 35 10.93 -2.92 3.37
C ALA A 35 11.24 -2.92 4.88
N THR A 36 11.45 -1.75 5.48
CA THR A 36 11.58 -1.61 6.93
C THR A 36 10.25 -1.84 7.65
N ILE A 37 9.12 -1.66 6.96
CA ILE A 37 7.78 -1.93 7.49
C ILE A 37 7.58 -3.45 7.55
N LYS A 38 7.34 -3.98 8.75
CA LYS A 38 7.22 -5.43 8.98
C LYS A 38 5.80 -5.96 8.85
N SER A 39 4.81 -5.12 9.10
CA SER A 39 3.40 -5.48 9.05
C SER A 39 2.56 -4.29 8.62
N TRP A 40 1.65 -4.55 7.70
CA TRP A 40 0.61 -3.62 7.30
C TRP A 40 -0.63 -4.41 6.90
N THR A 41 -1.79 -3.76 6.95
CA THR A 41 -3.06 -4.35 6.51
C THR A 41 -3.87 -3.33 5.74
N MET A 42 -4.60 -3.79 4.73
CA MET A 42 -5.60 -2.98 4.02
C MET A 42 -6.99 -3.55 4.30
N ASN A 43 -7.85 -2.73 4.88
CA ASN A 43 -9.24 -3.09 5.15
C ASN A 43 -10.15 -2.23 4.27
N GLY A 44 -10.93 -2.88 3.42
CA GLY A 44 -11.81 -2.23 2.45
C GLY A 44 -11.97 -3.09 1.22
N GLU A 45 -12.70 -2.57 0.23
CA GLU A 45 -12.76 -3.16 -1.10
C GLU A 45 -11.82 -2.38 -2.00
N PHE A 46 -10.84 -3.06 -2.59
CA PHE A 46 -9.82 -2.46 -3.44
C PHE A 46 -9.63 -3.24 -4.73
N LEU A 47 -9.39 -2.51 -5.80
CA LEU A 47 -8.66 -2.99 -6.96
C LEU A 47 -7.35 -2.20 -7.03
N ASP A 48 -6.23 -2.88 -6.86
CA ASP A 48 -4.92 -2.29 -6.81
C ASP A 48 -3.94 -2.99 -7.76
N ILE A 49 -2.83 -2.29 -8.02
CA ILE A 49 -1.66 -2.85 -8.70
C ILE A 49 -0.46 -2.60 -7.80
N ALA A 50 0.28 -3.67 -7.50
CA ALA A 50 1.51 -3.63 -6.74
C ALA A 50 2.69 -4.06 -7.61
N SER A 51 3.83 -3.42 -7.43
CA SER A 51 5.09 -3.75 -8.09
C SER A 51 6.24 -3.70 -7.12
N GLU A 52 7.11 -4.70 -7.18
CA GLU A 52 8.34 -4.78 -6.41
C GLU A 52 9.51 -4.81 -7.40
N PRO A 53 10.62 -4.12 -7.09
CA PRO A 53 11.81 -4.19 -7.91
C PRO A 53 12.40 -5.60 -7.84
N THR A 54 12.51 -6.25 -8.99
CA THR A 54 13.36 -7.42 -9.18
C THR A 54 14.75 -6.92 -9.58
N ASP A 55 15.71 -7.04 -8.66
CA ASP A 55 17.16 -6.67 -8.73
C ASP A 55 17.59 -5.26 -8.27
#